data_AF-A0A3D1TY94-F1
#
_entry.id   AF-A0A3D1TY94-F1
#
_cell.length_a   1.000
_cell.length_b   1.000
_cell.length_c   1.000
_cell.angle_alpha   90.00
_cell.angle_beta   90.00
_cell.angle_gamma   90.00
#
_symmetry.space_group_name_H-M   'P 1'
#
loop_
_entity.id
_entity.type
_entity.pdbx_description
1 polymer ?
#
loop_
_entity_poly.entity_id
_entity_poly.type
_entity_poly.pdbx_seq_one_letter_code
_entity_poly.pdbx_strand_id
1 'polypeptide(L)' 'MRGGRSVSGVAAEIGVSEATVYRWREQDRIDRGERPGLSSTERVELAQARRRIQELETELE' A
#
# COMPACT_ATOMS: atom_id res chain seq x y z
N MET A 1 -6.32 11.12 -5.81
CA MET A 1 -7.14 11.65 -6.93
C MET A 1 -7.71 13.01 -6.55
N ARG A 2 -7.14 14.11 -7.08
CA ARG A 2 -7.67 15.48 -6.85
C ARG A 2 -8.46 16.05 -8.04
N GLY A 3 -8.72 15.25 -9.07
CA GLY A 3 -9.60 15.63 -10.19
C GLY A 3 -10.94 14.91 -10.05
N GLY A 4 -12.05 15.59 -10.34
CA GLY A 4 -13.44 15.13 -10.21
C GLY A 4 -13.86 13.94 -11.09
N ARG A 5 -12.97 12.95 -11.27
CA ARG A 5 -13.27 11.68 -11.93
C ARG A 5 -13.89 10.73 -10.90
N SER A 6 -14.99 10.07 -11.26
CA SER A 6 -15.62 9.08 -10.40
C SER A 6 -14.73 7.84 -10.24
N VAL A 7 -14.87 7.15 -9.10
CA VAL A 7 -14.18 5.87 -8.86
C VAL A 7 -14.54 4.84 -9.94
N SER A 8 -15.80 4.80 -10.36
CA SER A 8 -16.30 3.95 -11.44
C SER A 8 -15.60 4.20 -12.77
N GLY A 9 -15.39 5.48 -13.14
CA GLY A 9 -14.73 5.84 -14.39
C GLY A 9 -13.26 5.42 -14.41
N VAL A 10 -12.56 5.60 -13.28
CA VAL A 10 -11.16 5.15 -13.16
C VAL A 10 -11.07 3.63 -13.18
N ALA A 11 -11.94 2.94 -12.45
CA ALA A 11 -11.98 1.48 -12.40
C ALA A 11 -12.19 0.87 -13.78
N ALA A 12 -13.13 1.41 -14.56
CA ALA A 12 -13.39 0.98 -15.93
C ALA A 12 -12.22 1.25 -16.88
N GLU A 13 -11.57 2.42 -16.78
CA GLU A 13 -10.43 2.80 -17.64
C GLU A 13 -9.24 1.85 -17.47
N ILE A 14 -8.92 1.47 -16.24
CA ILE A 14 -7.73 0.65 -15.93
C ILE A 14 -8.07 -0.85 -15.76
N GLY A 15 -9.33 -1.23 -15.94
CA GLY A 15 -9.78 -2.62 -15.89
C GLY A 15 -9.71 -3.28 -14.51
N VAL A 16 -9.96 -2.53 -13.44
CA VAL A 16 -9.99 -3.07 -12.07
C VAL A 16 -11.37 -2.88 -11.44
N SER A 17 -11.62 -3.58 -10.33
CA SER A 17 -12.83 -3.33 -9.54
C SER A 17 -12.80 -1.96 -8.87
N GLU A 18 -13.97 -1.34 -8.67
CA GLU A 18 -14.08 -0.11 -7.87
C GLU A 18 -13.51 -0.29 -6.46
N ALA A 19 -13.70 -1.46 -5.84
CA ALA A 19 -13.15 -1.79 -4.53
C ALA A 19 -11.61 -1.67 -4.49
N THR A 20 -10.93 -2.06 -5.58
CA THR A 20 -9.48 -1.89 -5.71
C THR A 20 -9.09 -0.42 -5.67
N VAL A 21 -9.81 0.43 -6.39
CA VAL A 21 -9.57 1.88 -6.42
C VAL A 21 -9.85 2.52 -5.05
N TYR A 22 -10.93 2.12 -4.37
CA TYR A 22 -11.20 2.57 -3.00
C TYR A 22 -10.06 2.19 -2.05
N ARG A 23 -9.54 0.97 -2.13
CA ARG A 23 -8.40 0.54 -1.31
C ARG A 23 -7.16 1.39 -1.56
N TRP A 24 -6.84 1.68 -2.82
CA TRP A 24 -5.72 2.58 -3.14
C TRP A 24 -5.94 3.99 -2.61
N ARG A 25 -7.17 4.50 -2.66
CA ARG A 25 -7.50 5.80 -2.07
C ARG A 25 -7.26 5.81 -0.56
N GLU A 26 -7.63 4.74 0.15
CA GLU A 26 -7.37 4.69 1.59
C GLU A 26 -5.89 4.51 1.92
N GLN A 27 -5.14 3.74 1.14
CA GLN A 27 -3.69 3.67 1.32
C GLN A 27 -3.02 5.03 1.03
N ASP A 28 -3.45 5.77 0.01
CA ASP A 28 -2.95 7.14 -0.28
C ASP A 28 -3.22 8.10 0.89
N ARG A 29 -4.34 7.96 1.60
CA ARG A 29 -4.59 8.74 2.83
C ARG A 29 -3.65 8.34 3.97
N ILE A 30 -3.37 7.04 4.12
CA ILE A 30 -2.40 6.55 5.12
C ILE A 30 -1.00 7.05 4.78
N ASP A 31 -0.59 6.96 3.52
CA ASP A 31 0.73 7.39 3.04
C ASP A 31 0.96 8.90 3.22
N ARG A 32 -0.12 9.69 3.28
CA ARG A 32 -0.09 11.14 3.58
C ARG A 32 -0.22 11.48 5.07
N GLY A 33 -0.39 10.47 5.93
CA GLY A 33 -0.66 10.68 7.36
C GLY A 33 -2.06 11.24 7.65
N GLU A 34 -2.97 11.24 6.69
CA GLU A 34 -4.36 11.69 6.87
C GLU A 34 -5.20 10.64 7.62
N ARG A 35 -4.75 9.38 7.64
CA ARG A 35 -5.37 8.27 8.36
C ARG A 35 -4.32 7.40 9.05
N PRO A 36 -4.64 6.82 10.22
CA PRO A 36 -3.76 5.85 10.86
C PRO A 36 -3.67 4.57 10.02
N GLY A 37 -2.48 3.99 9.96
CA GLY A 37 -2.20 2.75 9.26
C GLY A 37 -0.73 2.66 8.87
N LEU A 38 -0.32 1.50 8.37
CA LEU A 38 1.04 1.30 7.87
C LEU A 38 1.14 1.85 6.45
N SER A 39 1.98 2.86 6.27
CA SER A 39 2.29 3.43 4.97
C SER A 39 2.97 2.41 4.06
N SER A 40 2.92 2.68 2.76
CA SER A 40 3.58 1.86 1.75
C SER A 40 5.09 1.77 1.98
N THR A 41 5.73 2.85 2.46
CA THR A 41 7.16 2.88 2.80
C THR A 41 7.46 2.02 4.01
N GLU A 42 6.73 2.19 5.11
CA GLU A 42 6.94 1.40 6.33
C GLU A 42 6.71 -0.10 6.07
N ARG A 43 5.80 -0.47 5.15
CA ARG A 43 5.62 -1.86 4.72
C ARG A 43 6.87 -2.43 4.07
N VAL A 44 7.53 -1.66 3.20
CA VAL A 44 8.76 -2.09 2.52
C VAL A 44 9.89 -2.25 3.51
N GLU A 45 10.09 -1.28 4.39
CA GLU A 45 11.11 -1.34 5.44
C GLU A 45 10.88 -2.52 6.39
N LEU A 46 9.63 -2.76 6.81
CA LEU A 46 9.27 -3.90 7.63
C LEU A 46 9.56 -5.23 6.94
N ALA A 47 9.27 -5.34 5.64
CA ALA A 47 9.57 -6.55 4.87
C ALA A 47 11.08 -6.80 4.75
N GLN A 48 11.87 -5.75 4.53
CA GLN A 48 13.33 -5.83 4.49
C GLN A 48 13.91 -6.22 5.85
N ALA A 49 13.42 -5.62 6.93
CA ALA A 49 13.84 -5.95 8.28
C ALA A 49 13.54 -7.42 8.63
N ARG A 50 12.33 -7.90 8.31
CA ARG A 50 11.94 -9.30 8.51
C ARG A 50 12.84 -10.26 7.72
N ARG A 51 13.15 -9.92 6.48
CA ARG A 51 14.08 -10.71 5.66
C ARG A 51 15.47 -10.77 6.28
N ARG A 52 16.00 -9.63 6.74
CA ARG A 52 17.33 -9.58 7.36
C ARG A 52 17.40 -10.37 8.65
N ILE A 53 16.33 -10.34 9.46
CA ILE A 53 16.22 -11.16 10.67
C ILE A 53 16.30 -12.65 10.30
N GLN A 54 15.50 -13.10 9.33
CA GLN A 54 15.50 -14.50 8.90
C GLN A 54 16.88 -14.95 8.36
N GLU A 55 17.55 -14.10 7.58
CA GLU A 55 18.90 -14.38 7.07
C GLU A 55 19.90 -14.55 8.22
N LEU A 56 19.87 -13.65 9.21
CA LEU A 56 20.73 -13.72 10.38
C LEU A 56 20.43 -14.94 11.27
N GLU A 57 19.16 -15.29 11.44
CA GLU A 57 18.75 -16.50 12.18
C GLU A 57 19.29 -17.77 11.51
N THR A 58 19.29 -17.81 10.16
CA THR A 58 19.83 -18.93 9.39
C THR A 58 21.36 -19.04 9.48
N GLU A 59 22.09 -17.92 9.57
CA GLU A 59 23.55 -17.91 9.72
C GLU A 59 24.03 -18.37 11.12
N LEU A 60 23.15 -18.35 12.12
CA LEU A 60 23.44 -18.74 13.50
C LEU A 60 23.13 -20.21 13.80
N GLU A 61 22.47 -20.92 12.88
CA GLU A 61 22.27 -22.38 12.90
C GLU A 61 23.48 -23.13 12.31
#